data_AF-A0A8V0XK47-F1
#
_entry.id   AF-A0A8V0XK47-F1
#
_cell.length_a   1.000
_cell.length_b   1.000
_cell.length_c   1.000
_cell.angle_alpha   90.00
_cell.angle_beta   90.00
_cell.angle_gamma   90.00
#
_symmetry.space_group_name_H-M   'P 1'
#
loop_
_entity.id
_entity.type
_entity.pdbx_description
1 polymer ?
#
loop_
_entity_poly.entity_id
_entity_poly.type
_entity_poly.pdbx_seq_one_letter_code
_entity_poly.pdbx_strand_id
1 'polypeptide(L)'
;MRLFRKPPLPAAPASGLRTPYQPPPRPDLPRSSSPPLSPCSVPPPPFSVPPQRHLLFPLPPAPSLISVGRHFRPPFSSHPTSLPPVSSPTRRHFRPPHKMAALALLRCLGSGRVPRASGPVRPYRAAPLRRRVRPPPLTDPEDQRAAAKRFGWLGAASGVAVERLWPSPERLREMEEEEREWCPSLREMEAALERKEQEERRLREEREQLVARSLAAMPARIAAWRQEREQMRERSRQDAARRQRLLAEAAERLGAPARPGDPRVQAVMQDLERERRRQEKRQRRQQHEEATRSALAAAEAAAASQPPPLSPPRTSEPPPVPTQDL
;
A
#
# COMPACT_ATOMS: atom_id res chain seq x y z
N MET A 1 -43.89 -27.91 39.31
CA MET A 1 -42.82 -27.03 39.84
C MET A 1 -41.48 -27.72 39.66
N ARG A 2 -40.68 -27.31 38.66
CA ARG A 2 -39.33 -27.87 38.42
C ARG A 2 -38.31 -26.91 39.04
N LEU A 3 -37.61 -27.37 40.08
CA LEU A 3 -36.55 -26.64 40.77
C LEU A 3 -35.31 -26.59 39.86
N PHE A 4 -35.01 -25.40 39.31
CA PHE A 4 -33.76 -25.14 38.60
C PHE A 4 -32.59 -25.19 39.60
N ARG A 5 -31.83 -26.29 39.59
CA ARG A 5 -30.54 -26.36 40.29
C ARG A 5 -29.50 -25.58 39.47
N LYS A 6 -29.02 -24.50 40.06
CA LYS A 6 -27.93 -23.65 39.55
C LYS A 6 -26.64 -24.49 39.50
N PRO A 7 -25.89 -24.53 38.38
CA PRO A 7 -24.64 -25.28 38.31
C PRO A 7 -23.56 -24.62 39.20
N PRO A 8 -22.66 -25.42 39.79
CA PRO A 8 -21.59 -24.91 40.64
C PRO A 8 -20.57 -24.12 39.81
N LEU A 9 -20.13 -22.98 40.35
CA LEU A 9 -19.11 -22.12 39.77
C LEU A 9 -17.75 -22.84 39.74
N PRO A 10 -16.92 -22.66 38.69
CA PRO A 10 -15.58 -23.23 38.64
C PRO A 10 -14.69 -22.59 39.71
N ALA A 11 -13.98 -23.44 40.45
CA ALA A 11 -13.03 -23.04 41.47
C ALA A 11 -11.94 -22.14 40.89
N ALA A 12 -11.69 -21.01 41.55
CA ALA A 12 -10.60 -20.11 41.20
C ALA A 12 -9.25 -20.84 41.29
N PRO A 13 -8.35 -20.70 40.30
CA PRO A 13 -7.04 -21.31 40.38
C PRO A 13 -6.26 -20.67 41.53
N ALA A 14 -5.79 -21.52 42.45
CA ALA A 14 -4.95 -21.14 43.56
C ALA A 14 -3.75 -20.32 43.06
N SER A 15 -3.55 -19.18 43.70
CA SER A 15 -2.46 -18.22 43.49
C SER A 15 -1.11 -18.93 43.52
N GLY A 16 -0.65 -19.36 42.34
CA GLY A 16 0.65 -19.97 42.15
C GLY A 16 1.74 -18.97 42.51
N LEU A 17 2.57 -19.36 43.47
CA LEU A 17 3.83 -18.71 43.79
C LEU A 17 4.59 -18.41 42.50
N ARG A 18 4.80 -17.12 42.21
CA ARG A 18 5.66 -16.66 41.12
C ARG A 18 7.07 -17.22 41.37
N THR A 19 7.41 -18.30 40.68
CA THR A 19 8.79 -18.68 40.47
C THR A 19 9.47 -17.55 39.69
N PRO A 20 10.65 -17.07 40.12
CA PRO A 20 11.41 -16.09 39.36
C PRO A 20 11.75 -16.72 38.00
N TYR A 21 11.37 -16.03 36.94
CA TYR A 21 11.70 -16.39 35.56
C TYR A 21 13.22 -16.53 35.43
N GLN A 22 13.72 -17.77 35.39
CA GLN A 22 15.07 -18.05 34.95
C GLN A 22 15.04 -18.07 33.41
N PRO A 23 15.71 -17.13 32.73
CA PRO A 23 15.86 -17.22 31.28
C PRO A 23 16.63 -18.50 30.93
N PRO A 24 16.26 -19.21 29.85
CA PRO A 24 16.97 -20.41 29.44
C PRO A 24 18.45 -20.10 29.17
N PRO A 25 19.37 -21.04 29.49
CA PRO A 25 20.78 -20.87 29.16
C PRO A 25 20.91 -20.65 27.66
N ARG A 26 21.59 -19.56 27.29
CA ARG A 26 21.86 -19.24 25.88
C ARG A 26 22.69 -20.37 25.29
N PRO A 27 22.34 -20.93 24.12
CA PRO A 27 23.22 -21.87 23.44
C PRO A 27 24.53 -21.14 23.13
N ASP A 28 25.64 -21.75 23.54
CA ASP A 28 26.99 -21.27 23.25
C ASP A 28 27.19 -21.24 21.73
N LEU A 29 26.96 -20.07 21.14
CA LEU A 29 27.29 -19.85 19.74
C LEU A 29 28.81 -19.87 19.62
N PRO A 30 29.38 -20.68 18.71
CA PRO A 30 30.81 -20.73 18.51
C PRO A 30 31.31 -19.33 18.16
N ARG A 31 32.28 -18.87 18.95
CA ARG A 31 32.97 -17.59 18.82
C ARG A 31 33.61 -17.55 17.42
N SER A 32 32.89 -17.01 16.43
CA SER A 32 33.43 -16.84 15.09
C SER A 32 34.54 -15.80 15.16
N SER A 33 35.78 -16.25 15.07
CA SER A 33 36.95 -15.42 14.82
C SER A 33 36.83 -14.87 13.40
N SER A 34 36.09 -13.78 13.23
CA SER A 34 36.12 -13.00 12.00
C SER A 34 37.40 -12.17 12.00
N PRO A 35 38.28 -12.30 10.98
CA PRO A 35 39.44 -11.43 10.85
C PRO A 35 39.00 -9.97 10.57
N PRO A 36 39.83 -8.98 10.90
CA PRO A 36 39.51 -7.58 10.67
C PRO A 36 39.39 -7.32 9.17
N LEU A 37 38.18 -6.98 8.71
CA LEU A 37 37.96 -6.52 7.35
C LEU A 37 38.52 -5.10 7.22
N SER A 38 39.64 -5.00 6.52
CA SER A 38 40.14 -3.77 5.93
C SER A 38 39.07 -3.10 5.05
N PRO A 39 38.94 -1.76 5.06
CA PRO A 39 38.00 -1.04 4.21
C PRO A 39 38.52 -0.99 2.77
N CYS A 40 38.33 -2.07 2.01
CA CYS A 40 38.44 -2.00 0.56
C CYS A 40 37.17 -1.36 0.02
N SER A 41 37.31 -0.09 -0.36
CA SER A 41 36.38 0.64 -1.20
C SER A 41 36.24 -0.08 -2.55
N VAL A 42 35.27 -0.98 -2.65
CA VAL A 42 34.87 -1.59 -3.93
C VAL A 42 33.78 -0.68 -4.50
N PRO A 43 34.02 0.01 -5.63
CA PRO A 43 32.97 0.79 -6.27
C PRO A 43 31.82 -0.14 -6.70
N PRO A 44 30.56 0.29 -6.57
CA PRO A 44 29.42 -0.52 -7.00
C PRO A 44 29.53 -0.80 -8.51
N PRO A 45 29.15 -2.00 -8.98
CA PRO A 45 29.12 -2.30 -10.40
C PRO A 45 28.14 -1.34 -11.11
N PRO A 46 28.45 -0.90 -12.34
CA PRO A 46 27.53 -0.08 -13.11
C PRO A 46 26.23 -0.87 -13.33
N PHE A 47 25.11 -0.28 -12.95
CA PHE A 47 23.78 -0.79 -13.27
C PHE A 47 23.71 -1.07 -14.77
N SER A 48 23.69 -2.35 -15.12
CA SER A 48 23.44 -2.80 -16.48
C SER A 48 21.95 -2.59 -16.74
N VAL A 49 21.64 -1.41 -17.29
CA VAL A 49 20.31 -1.10 -17.80
C VAL A 49 20.01 -2.11 -18.91
N PRO A 50 18.95 -2.92 -18.81
CA PRO A 50 18.59 -3.83 -19.88
C PRO A 50 18.28 -3.02 -21.14
N PRO A 51 18.70 -3.47 -22.34
CA PRO A 51 18.37 -2.78 -23.57
C PRO A 51 16.85 -2.71 -23.70
N GLN A 52 16.33 -1.49 -23.77
CA GLN A 52 14.93 -1.27 -24.10
C GLN A 52 14.65 -1.91 -25.45
N ARG A 53 13.94 -3.04 -25.42
CA ARG A 53 13.29 -3.57 -26.61
C ARG A 53 12.19 -2.59 -26.97
N HIS A 54 12.45 -1.77 -27.99
CA HIS A 54 11.43 -1.03 -28.71
C HIS A 54 10.39 -2.03 -29.23
N LEU A 55 9.31 -2.19 -28.48
CA LEU A 55 8.10 -2.81 -28.97
C LEU A 55 7.50 -1.83 -29.98
N LEU A 56 7.78 -2.08 -31.26
CA LEU A 56 7.02 -1.56 -32.39
C LEU A 56 5.59 -2.09 -32.27
N PHE A 57 4.76 -1.39 -31.51
CA PHE A 57 3.31 -1.49 -31.65
C PHE A 57 2.90 -0.74 -32.92
N PRO A 58 2.13 -1.35 -33.83
CA PRO A 58 1.55 -0.62 -34.94
C PRO A 58 0.55 0.40 -34.40
N LEU A 59 0.85 1.68 -34.64
CA LEU A 59 -0.01 2.82 -34.37
C LEU A 59 -1.34 2.64 -35.14
N PRO A 60 -2.52 2.82 -34.53
CA PRO A 60 -3.77 2.89 -35.27
C PRO A 60 -3.78 4.15 -36.17
N PRO A 61 -4.46 4.11 -37.33
CA PRO A 61 -4.57 5.25 -38.22
C PRO A 61 -5.36 6.38 -37.56
N ALA A 62 -4.76 7.58 -37.53
CA ALA A 62 -5.40 8.78 -37.02
C ALA A 62 -6.56 9.23 -37.94
N PRO A 63 -7.71 9.66 -37.39
CA PRO A 63 -8.72 10.36 -38.17
C PRO A 63 -8.24 11.77 -38.53
N SER A 64 -8.53 12.15 -39.77
CA SER A 64 -8.21 13.42 -40.42
C SER A 64 -8.68 14.65 -39.63
N LEU A 65 -7.75 15.59 -39.48
CA LEU A 65 -7.93 16.95 -38.98
C LEU A 65 -9.01 17.71 -39.78
N ILE A 66 -10.12 18.05 -39.11
CA ILE A 66 -10.92 19.22 -39.48
C ILE A 66 -10.30 20.42 -38.76
N SER A 67 -9.72 21.30 -39.57
CA SER A 67 -9.16 22.58 -39.15
C SER A 67 -10.30 23.55 -38.82
N VAL A 68 -10.51 23.85 -37.53
CA VAL A 68 -11.19 25.08 -37.12
C VAL A 68 -10.35 25.73 -36.04
N GLY A 69 -9.69 26.82 -36.44
CA GLY A 69 -8.95 27.68 -35.54
C GLY A 69 -9.88 28.30 -34.49
N ARG A 70 -9.48 28.19 -33.23
CA ARG A 70 -9.90 29.12 -32.17
C ARG A 70 -8.82 29.13 -31.09
N HIS A 71 -8.26 30.32 -30.90
CA HIS A 71 -7.33 30.61 -29.81
C HIS A 71 -8.03 30.36 -28.47
N PHE A 72 -7.60 29.32 -27.76
CA PHE A 72 -7.99 29.11 -26.37
C PHE A 72 -6.73 29.12 -25.49
N ARG A 73 -6.57 30.20 -24.74
CA ARG A 73 -5.57 30.32 -23.66
C ARG A 73 -5.88 29.26 -22.59
N PRO A 74 -4.92 28.45 -22.13
CA PRO A 74 -5.13 27.66 -20.93
C PRO A 74 -5.08 28.58 -19.70
N PRO A 75 -5.93 28.37 -18.68
CA PRO A 75 -5.72 28.97 -17.37
C PRO A 75 -4.57 28.26 -16.67
N PHE A 76 -3.77 29.05 -15.96
CA PHE A 76 -2.77 28.59 -15.00
C PHE A 76 -3.31 27.45 -14.13
N SER A 77 -2.75 26.24 -14.27
CA SER A 77 -2.99 25.17 -13.30
C SER A 77 -2.11 25.42 -12.07
N SER A 78 -2.79 25.76 -10.99
CA SER A 78 -2.30 25.74 -9.63
C SER A 78 -1.56 24.44 -9.27
N HIS A 79 -0.44 24.65 -8.57
CA HIS A 79 0.44 23.75 -7.84
C HIS A 79 -0.08 22.35 -7.46
N PRO A 80 0.78 21.29 -7.54
CA PRO A 80 0.64 20.15 -6.67
C PRO A 80 1.12 20.53 -5.26
N THR A 81 0.18 20.57 -4.32
CA THR A 81 0.44 20.59 -2.87
C THR A 81 1.19 19.31 -2.50
N SER A 82 2.52 19.42 -2.47
CA SER A 82 3.43 18.49 -1.82
C SER A 82 3.11 18.47 -0.33
N LEU A 83 2.53 17.36 0.14
CA LEU A 83 2.36 17.09 1.57
C LEU A 83 3.75 16.98 2.22
N PRO A 84 4.04 17.74 3.29
CA PRO A 84 5.30 17.58 4.00
C PRO A 84 5.33 16.25 4.78
N PRO A 85 6.52 15.66 4.97
CA PRO A 85 6.67 14.46 5.78
C PRO A 85 6.27 14.74 7.23
N VAL A 86 5.49 13.81 7.79
CA VAL A 86 5.10 13.77 9.21
C VAL A 86 6.37 13.70 10.06
N SER A 87 6.85 14.85 10.50
CA SER A 87 7.90 14.95 11.52
C SER A 87 7.34 14.45 12.83
N SER A 88 7.83 13.30 13.26
CA SER A 88 7.71 12.76 14.61
C SER A 88 7.91 13.89 15.64
N PRO A 89 7.07 13.99 16.69
CA PRO A 89 7.31 14.96 17.75
C PRO A 89 8.60 14.57 18.48
N THR A 90 9.67 15.28 18.18
CA THR A 90 10.86 15.32 19.02
C THR A 90 10.41 15.79 20.39
N ARG A 91 10.47 14.85 21.33
CA ARG A 91 10.49 14.98 22.78
C ARG A 91 11.18 16.29 23.18
N ARG A 92 10.39 17.35 23.34
CA ARG A 92 10.89 18.61 23.88
C ARG A 92 11.30 18.33 25.31
N HIS A 93 12.62 18.29 25.52
CA HIS A 93 13.21 18.41 26.83
C HIS A 93 12.67 19.68 27.47
N PHE A 94 11.83 19.48 28.48
CA PHE A 94 11.39 20.49 29.41
C PHE A 94 12.64 21.00 30.12
N ARG A 95 13.26 22.07 29.59
CA ARG A 95 14.30 22.82 30.28
C ARG A 95 13.60 23.66 31.35
N PRO A 96 13.78 23.39 32.65
CA PRO A 96 13.31 24.30 33.68
C PRO A 96 14.09 25.63 33.57
N PRO A 97 13.44 26.79 33.77
CA PRO A 97 14.16 28.04 33.88
C PRO A 97 14.95 28.04 35.19
N HIS A 98 16.26 27.87 35.08
CA HIS A 98 17.21 28.26 36.12
C HIS A 98 17.18 29.78 36.26
N LYS A 99 16.26 30.29 37.10
CA LYS A 99 16.38 31.64 37.65
C LYS A 99 16.92 31.49 39.07
N MET A 100 18.19 31.83 39.16
CA MET A 100 18.89 32.21 40.37
C MET A 100 18.01 33.09 41.25
N ALA A 101 17.74 32.64 42.47
CA ALA A 101 17.35 33.50 43.57
C ALA A 101 18.03 32.97 44.83
N ALA A 102 19.25 33.47 45.04
CA ALA A 102 19.99 33.31 46.27
C ALA A 102 19.21 33.96 47.41
N LEU A 103 18.63 33.16 48.29
CA LEU A 103 18.19 33.62 49.61
C LEU A 103 19.40 33.52 50.55
N ALA A 104 20.19 34.59 50.54
CA ALA A 104 21.18 34.83 51.59
C ALA A 104 20.43 35.13 52.89
N LEU A 105 20.56 34.22 53.86
CA LEU A 105 20.23 34.46 55.26
C LEU A 105 21.26 35.44 55.84
N LEU A 106 20.95 36.74 55.83
CA LEU A 106 21.62 37.69 56.73
C LEU A 106 20.72 37.98 57.92
N ARG A 107 21.07 37.30 59.01
CA ARG A 107 20.58 37.48 60.36
C ARG A 107 21.43 38.57 61.00
N CYS A 108 20.98 39.82 60.96
CA CYS A 108 21.56 40.91 61.75
C CYS A 108 20.54 41.35 62.80
N LEU A 109 20.74 40.86 64.02
CA LEU A 109 20.17 41.41 65.24
C LEU A 109 20.86 42.75 65.49
N GLY A 110 20.20 43.85 65.11
CA GLY A 110 20.64 45.20 65.40
C GLY A 110 19.56 45.93 66.19
N SER A 111 19.73 45.97 67.51
CA SER A 111 18.98 46.80 68.45
C SER A 111 19.21 48.28 68.16
N GLY A 112 18.41 48.86 67.25
CA GLY A 112 18.36 50.29 66.98
C GLY A 112 17.19 50.94 67.72
N ARG A 113 17.49 51.80 68.68
CA ARG A 113 16.53 52.66 69.38
C ARG A 113 15.72 53.47 68.36
N VAL A 114 14.41 53.32 68.37
CA VAL A 114 13.49 54.18 67.59
C VAL A 114 13.43 55.54 68.30
N PRO A 115 13.76 56.66 67.64
CA PRO A 115 13.53 57.97 68.23
C PRO A 115 12.01 58.19 68.33
N ARG A 116 11.56 58.39 69.57
CA ARG A 116 10.18 58.76 69.91
C ARG A 116 9.98 60.22 69.50
N ALA A 117 9.79 60.45 68.20
CA ALA A 117 9.34 61.75 67.69
C ALA A 117 7.84 61.89 68.02
N SER A 118 7.53 62.57 69.12
CA SER A 118 6.16 63.03 69.43
C SER A 118 5.82 64.22 68.52
N GLY A 119 5.58 63.94 67.24
CA GLY A 119 4.88 64.87 66.37
C GLY A 119 3.38 64.87 66.68
N PRO A 120 2.64 65.95 66.40
CA PRO A 120 1.20 66.00 66.60
C PRO A 120 0.54 64.87 65.79
N VAL A 121 -0.17 63.97 66.47
CA VAL A 121 -0.93 62.87 65.85
C VAL A 121 -2.03 63.51 65.02
N ARG A 122 -1.75 63.71 63.73
CA ARG A 122 -2.81 63.96 62.74
C ARG A 122 -3.78 62.78 62.84
N PRO A 123 -5.09 62.99 63.06
CA PRO A 123 -6.03 61.89 62.97
C PRO A 123 -6.02 61.42 61.51
N TYR A 124 -5.26 60.35 61.25
CA TYR A 124 -5.25 59.68 59.96
C TYR A 124 -6.63 59.08 59.77
N ARG A 125 -7.52 59.83 59.12
CA ARG A 125 -8.78 59.29 58.63
C ARG A 125 -8.42 58.31 57.52
N ALA A 126 -8.44 57.02 57.83
CA ALA A 126 -8.19 55.98 56.85
C ALA A 126 -9.11 56.20 55.64
N ALA A 127 -8.54 56.09 54.43
CA ALA A 127 -9.33 56.15 53.22
C ALA A 127 -10.48 55.13 53.30
N PRO A 128 -11.69 55.48 52.86
CA PRO A 128 -12.82 54.55 52.96
C PRO A 128 -12.47 53.23 52.28
N LEU A 129 -12.83 52.12 52.93
CA LEU A 129 -12.59 50.79 52.40
C LEU A 129 -13.22 50.68 51.01
N ARG A 130 -12.43 50.24 50.03
CA ARG A 130 -12.91 50.03 48.67
C ARG A 130 -13.92 48.89 48.67
N ARG A 131 -15.20 49.24 48.76
CA ARG A 131 -16.31 48.28 48.62
C ARG A 131 -16.38 47.82 47.16
N ARG A 132 -16.71 46.55 46.95
CA ARG A 132 -17.02 46.04 45.61
C ARG A 132 -18.23 46.83 45.09
N VAL A 133 -18.00 47.64 44.06
CA VAL A 133 -19.05 48.41 43.41
C VAL A 133 -20.07 47.42 42.84
N ARG A 134 -21.36 47.71 43.03
CA ARG A 134 -22.43 46.90 42.44
C ARG A 134 -22.22 46.80 40.92
N PRO A 135 -22.59 45.68 40.28
CA PRO A 135 -22.40 45.50 38.85
C PRO A 135 -23.00 46.68 38.08
N PRO A 136 -22.26 47.28 37.13
CA PRO A 136 -22.72 48.43 36.36
C PRO A 136 -24.03 48.09 35.62
N PRO A 137 -24.94 49.07 35.40
CA PRO A 137 -26.19 48.88 34.67
C PRO A 137 -25.95 48.20 33.31
N LEU A 138 -26.95 47.46 32.82
CA LEU A 138 -26.85 46.79 31.52
C LEU A 138 -26.65 47.88 30.46
N THR A 139 -25.54 47.82 29.72
CA THR A 139 -25.22 48.82 28.69
C THR A 139 -26.09 48.63 27.46
N ASP A 140 -26.33 47.38 27.06
CA ASP A 140 -27.21 47.04 25.95
C ASP A 140 -28.39 46.21 26.46
N PRO A 141 -29.63 46.66 26.23
CA PRO A 141 -30.80 45.93 26.66
C PRO A 141 -30.90 44.58 25.95
N GLU A 142 -30.40 44.44 24.72
CA GLU A 142 -30.54 43.22 23.88
C GLU A 142 -29.53 42.11 24.16
N ASP A 143 -28.53 42.36 24.99
CA ASP A 143 -27.49 41.37 25.31
C ASP A 143 -27.99 40.29 26.29
N GLN A 144 -28.60 39.23 25.75
CA GLN A 144 -29.06 38.06 26.53
C GLN A 144 -27.95 37.47 27.41
N ARG A 145 -26.71 37.43 26.91
CA ARG A 145 -25.55 36.92 27.67
C ARG A 145 -25.21 37.79 28.88
N ALA A 146 -25.32 39.11 28.76
CA ALA A 146 -25.07 40.03 29.87
C ALA A 146 -26.21 39.97 30.89
N ALA A 147 -27.45 39.84 30.42
CA ALA A 147 -28.63 39.63 31.25
C ALA A 147 -28.54 38.33 32.07
N ALA A 148 -28.18 37.21 31.43
CA ALA A 148 -27.98 35.92 32.09
C ALA A 148 -26.89 35.93 33.16
N LYS A 149 -25.75 36.58 32.88
CA LYS A 149 -24.67 36.73 33.88
C LYS A 149 -25.13 37.52 35.10
N ARG A 150 -25.89 38.60 34.90
CA ARG A 150 -26.40 39.44 36.00
C ARG A 150 -27.47 38.71 36.81
N PHE A 151 -28.37 38.00 36.15
CA PHE A 151 -29.33 37.13 36.81
C PHE A 151 -28.63 36.02 37.62
N GLY A 152 -27.57 35.40 37.09
CA GLY A 152 -26.77 34.44 37.84
C GLY A 152 -26.06 35.01 39.08
N TRP A 153 -25.70 36.31 39.06
CA TRP A 153 -25.04 36.96 40.20
C TRP A 153 -26.00 37.52 41.25
N LEU A 154 -27.11 38.12 40.81
CA LEU A 154 -28.04 38.87 41.67
C LEU A 154 -29.38 38.14 41.86
N GLY A 155 -29.61 37.04 41.15
CA GLY A 155 -30.88 36.32 41.12
C GLY A 155 -32.01 37.20 40.60
N ALA A 156 -33.21 37.00 41.16
CA ALA A 156 -34.40 37.78 40.84
C ALA A 156 -34.26 39.28 41.16
N ALA A 157 -33.37 39.67 42.08
CA ALA A 157 -33.09 41.08 42.39
C ALA A 157 -32.44 41.84 41.23
N SER A 158 -31.97 41.14 40.19
CA SER A 158 -31.49 41.77 38.94
C SER A 158 -32.60 42.42 38.12
N GLY A 159 -33.87 42.08 38.36
CA GLY A 159 -35.02 42.54 37.58
C GLY A 159 -35.06 42.02 36.14
N VAL A 160 -34.19 41.06 35.78
CA VAL A 160 -34.20 40.43 34.46
C VAL A 160 -35.35 39.41 34.39
N ALA A 161 -36.20 39.52 33.37
CA ALA A 161 -37.26 38.55 33.12
C ALA A 161 -36.67 37.16 32.81
N VAL A 162 -37.15 36.13 33.50
CA VAL A 162 -36.63 34.76 33.39
C VAL A 162 -36.86 34.18 31.99
N GLU A 163 -37.96 34.54 31.34
CA GLU A 163 -38.32 34.09 29.99
C GLU A 163 -37.27 34.50 28.95
N ARG A 164 -36.63 35.65 29.14
CA ARG A 164 -35.58 36.16 28.24
C ARG A 164 -34.26 35.40 28.34
N LEU A 165 -34.07 34.61 29.40
CA LEU A 165 -32.85 33.82 29.59
C LEU A 165 -32.82 32.58 28.71
N TRP A 166 -33.99 32.12 28.29
CA TRP A 166 -34.13 30.99 27.38
C TRP A 166 -33.93 31.46 25.93
N PRO A 167 -33.37 30.61 25.05
CA PRO A 167 -33.25 30.92 23.63
C PRO A 167 -34.60 31.29 23.02
N SER A 168 -34.59 32.22 22.06
CA SER A 168 -35.78 32.49 21.24
C SER A 168 -36.17 31.22 20.46
N PRO A 169 -37.45 31.04 20.08
CA PRO A 169 -37.89 29.86 19.33
C PRO A 169 -37.18 29.69 17.99
N GLU A 170 -36.75 30.78 17.35
CA GLU A 170 -35.93 30.76 16.14
C GLU A 170 -34.53 30.22 16.45
N ARG A 171 -33.89 30.73 17.50
CA ARG A 171 -32.57 30.28 17.92
C ARG A 171 -32.57 28.82 18.37
N LEU A 172 -33.66 28.36 18.99
CA LEU A 172 -33.84 26.96 19.36
C LEU A 172 -33.86 26.05 18.13
N ARG A 173 -34.57 26.43 17.06
CA ARG A 173 -34.61 25.68 15.81
C ARG A 173 -33.23 25.60 15.15
N GLU A 174 -32.50 26.72 15.09
CA GLU A 174 -31.12 26.73 14.60
C GLU A 174 -30.24 25.75 15.38
N MET A 175 -30.35 25.76 16.72
CA MET A 175 -29.60 24.84 17.58
C MET A 175 -30.01 23.37 17.38
N GLU A 176 -31.30 23.08 17.20
CA GLU A 176 -31.80 21.73 16.90
C GLU A 176 -31.34 21.24 15.51
N GLU A 177 -31.29 22.12 14.53
CA GLU A 177 -30.79 21.82 13.18
C GLU A 177 -29.29 21.53 13.21
N GLU A 178 -28.51 22.37 13.90
CA GLU A 178 -27.08 22.14 14.15
C GLU A 178 -26.85 20.81 14.89
N GLU A 179 -27.64 20.50 15.93
CA GLU A 179 -27.53 19.24 16.66
C GLU A 179 -27.87 18.04 15.76
N ARG A 180 -28.91 18.12 14.94
CA ARG A 180 -29.26 17.03 14.02
C ARG A 180 -28.20 16.78 12.94
N GLU A 181 -27.54 17.83 12.46
CA GLU A 181 -26.47 17.72 11.46
C GLU A 181 -25.18 17.13 12.05
N TRP A 182 -24.78 17.61 13.23
CA TRP A 182 -23.48 17.26 13.83
C TRP A 182 -23.54 16.11 14.84
N CYS A 183 -24.70 15.86 15.44
CA CYS A 183 -24.92 14.83 16.45
C CYS A 183 -26.00 13.85 15.97
N PRO A 184 -25.63 12.88 15.11
CA PRO A 184 -26.57 11.86 14.65
C PRO A 184 -27.13 11.07 15.83
N SER A 185 -28.29 10.45 15.61
CA SER A 185 -28.89 9.59 16.61
C SER A 185 -28.00 8.37 16.88
N LEU A 186 -28.10 7.82 18.10
CA LEU A 186 -27.36 6.61 18.48
C LEU A 186 -27.64 5.43 17.51
N ARG A 187 -28.88 5.32 17.03
CA ARG A 187 -29.30 4.31 16.06
C ARG A 187 -28.59 4.44 14.72
N GLU A 188 -28.42 5.66 14.22
CA GLU A 188 -27.69 5.90 12.98
C GLU A 188 -26.20 5.57 13.13
N MET A 189 -25.61 5.89 14.28
CA MET A 189 -24.23 5.51 14.59
C MET A 189 -24.05 3.98 14.66
N GLU A 190 -24.96 3.28 15.35
CA GLU A 190 -24.99 1.80 15.41
C GLU A 190 -25.06 1.20 13.99
N ALA A 191 -26.02 1.66 13.17
CA ALA A 191 -26.18 1.17 11.80
C ALA A 191 -24.96 1.48 10.91
N ALA A 192 -24.31 2.64 11.10
CA ALA A 192 -23.11 3.00 10.36
C ALA A 192 -21.92 2.10 10.74
N LEU A 193 -21.77 1.76 12.03
CA LEU A 193 -20.75 0.82 12.51
C LEU A 193 -21.01 -0.58 11.97
N GLU A 194 -22.24 -1.07 12.03
CA GLU A 194 -22.61 -2.38 11.48
C GLU A 194 -22.29 -2.49 9.99
N ARG A 195 -22.57 -1.45 9.19
CA ARG A 195 -22.22 -1.40 7.76
C ARG A 195 -20.70 -1.49 7.55
N LYS A 196 -19.93 -0.69 8.29
CA LYS A 196 -18.46 -0.73 8.22
C LYS A 196 -17.91 -2.09 8.61
N GLU A 197 -18.41 -2.70 9.68
CA GLU A 197 -17.98 -4.04 10.09
C GLU A 197 -18.30 -5.10 9.03
N GLN A 198 -19.47 -5.02 8.39
CA GLN A 198 -19.84 -5.94 7.32
C GLN A 198 -18.94 -5.78 6.09
N GLU A 199 -18.62 -4.56 5.69
CA GLU A 199 -17.69 -4.27 4.59
C GLU A 199 -16.28 -4.79 4.89
N GLU A 200 -15.77 -4.54 6.09
CA GLU A 200 -14.46 -5.04 6.54
C GLU A 200 -14.42 -6.58 6.57
N ARG A 201 -15.49 -7.22 7.04
CA ARG A 201 -15.62 -8.69 7.03
C ARG A 201 -15.60 -9.23 5.60
N ARG A 202 -16.37 -8.64 4.68
CA ARG A 202 -16.38 -9.04 3.26
C ARG A 202 -15.00 -8.91 2.63
N LEU A 203 -14.33 -7.78 2.82
CA LEU A 203 -12.99 -7.55 2.28
C LEU A 203 -11.97 -8.54 2.84
N ARG A 204 -12.10 -8.88 4.13
CA ARG A 204 -11.27 -9.89 4.78
C ARG A 204 -11.52 -11.28 4.19
N GLU A 205 -12.78 -11.68 4.03
CA GLU A 205 -13.15 -12.96 3.42
C GLU A 205 -12.65 -13.07 1.98
N GLU A 206 -12.81 -12.03 1.15
CA GLU A 206 -12.29 -11.99 -0.21
C GLU A 206 -10.77 -12.17 -0.26
N ARG A 207 -10.06 -11.48 0.63
CA ARG A 207 -8.60 -11.62 0.77
C ARG A 207 -8.22 -13.03 1.19
N GLU A 208 -8.90 -13.59 2.17
CA GLU A 208 -8.66 -14.95 2.65
C GLU A 208 -8.93 -15.99 1.55
N GLN A 209 -9.99 -15.82 0.76
CA GLN A 209 -10.30 -16.67 -0.39
C GLN A 209 -9.22 -16.58 -1.48
N LEU A 210 -8.73 -15.37 -1.79
CA LEU A 210 -7.65 -15.19 -2.76
C LEU A 210 -6.37 -15.90 -2.30
N VAL A 211 -6.02 -15.75 -1.02
CA VAL A 211 -4.87 -16.44 -0.42
C VAL A 211 -5.07 -17.94 -0.48
N ALA A 212 -6.25 -18.45 -0.11
CA ALA A 212 -6.56 -19.88 -0.16
C ALA A 212 -6.45 -20.45 -1.59
N ARG A 213 -7.02 -19.76 -2.60
CA ARG A 213 -6.89 -20.15 -4.02
C ARG A 213 -5.43 -20.15 -4.48
N SER A 214 -4.67 -19.13 -4.09
CA SER A 214 -3.25 -19.01 -4.44
C SER A 214 -2.40 -20.11 -3.80
N LEU A 215 -2.66 -20.42 -2.53
CA LEU A 215 -2.01 -21.52 -1.81
C LEU A 215 -2.39 -22.88 -2.39
N ALA A 216 -3.65 -23.08 -2.79
CA ALA A 216 -4.09 -24.31 -3.45
C ALA A 216 -3.41 -24.52 -4.82
N ALA A 217 -3.17 -23.44 -5.58
CA ALA A 217 -2.47 -23.50 -6.88
C ALA A 217 -0.94 -23.64 -6.75
N MET A 218 -0.38 -23.33 -5.57
CA MET A 218 1.07 -23.27 -5.36
C MET A 218 1.77 -24.63 -5.54
N PRO A 219 1.27 -25.77 -5.02
CA PRO A 219 1.88 -27.09 -5.25
C PRO A 219 2.02 -27.46 -6.73
N ALA A 220 1.00 -27.19 -7.54
CA ALA A 220 1.04 -27.43 -8.98
C ALA A 220 2.12 -26.57 -9.68
N ARG A 221 2.22 -25.29 -9.30
CA ARG A 221 3.27 -24.38 -9.81
C ARG A 221 4.67 -24.85 -9.41
N ILE A 222 4.86 -25.32 -8.18
CA ILE A 222 6.15 -25.90 -7.75
C ILE A 222 6.49 -27.14 -8.56
N ALA A 223 5.53 -28.03 -8.81
CA ALA A 223 5.75 -29.23 -9.60
C ALA A 223 6.16 -28.89 -11.05
N ALA A 224 5.43 -27.96 -11.69
CA ALA A 224 5.78 -27.46 -13.02
C ALA A 224 7.19 -26.86 -13.07
N TRP A 225 7.55 -26.02 -12.09
CA TRP A 225 8.89 -25.43 -12.01
C TRP A 225 9.98 -26.49 -11.82
N ARG A 226 9.75 -27.51 -11.00
CA ARG A 226 10.71 -28.63 -10.82
C ARG A 226 10.91 -29.38 -12.13
N GLN A 227 9.82 -29.71 -12.82
CA GLN A 227 9.87 -30.37 -14.13
C GLN A 227 10.60 -29.53 -15.16
N GLU A 228 10.34 -28.23 -15.23
CA GLU A 228 11.05 -27.32 -16.13
C GLU A 228 12.56 -27.29 -15.83
N ARG A 229 12.94 -27.25 -14.55
CA ARG A 229 14.35 -27.32 -14.16
C ARG A 229 15.01 -28.63 -14.56
N GLU A 230 14.33 -29.75 -14.43
CA GLU A 230 14.82 -31.06 -14.86
C GLU A 230 14.96 -31.12 -16.38
N GLN A 231 13.96 -30.64 -17.13
CA GLN A 231 14.01 -30.55 -18.59
C GLN A 231 15.17 -29.67 -19.05
N MET A 232 15.41 -28.54 -18.38
CA MET A 232 16.55 -27.66 -18.70
C MET A 232 17.89 -28.34 -18.41
N ARG A 233 18.00 -29.10 -17.32
CA ARG A 233 19.20 -29.90 -17.03
C ARG A 233 19.41 -30.99 -18.07
N GLU A 234 18.35 -31.67 -18.49
CA GLU A 234 18.40 -32.75 -19.47
C GLU A 234 18.78 -32.21 -20.85
N ARG A 235 18.18 -31.09 -21.29
CA ARG A 235 18.60 -30.38 -22.51
C ARG A 235 20.07 -29.99 -22.46
N SER A 236 20.53 -29.45 -21.32
CA SER A 236 21.95 -29.12 -21.14
C SER A 236 22.86 -30.34 -21.22
N ARG A 237 22.43 -31.51 -20.70
CA ARG A 237 23.17 -32.77 -20.82
C ARG A 237 23.22 -33.26 -22.27
N GLN A 238 22.08 -33.21 -22.96
CA GLN A 238 21.98 -33.59 -24.38
C GLN A 238 22.84 -32.68 -25.26
N ASP A 239 22.84 -31.37 -25.01
CA ASP A 239 23.70 -30.42 -25.72
C ASP A 239 25.18 -30.66 -25.43
N ALA A 240 25.54 -30.95 -24.17
CA ALA A 240 26.91 -31.31 -23.82
C ALA A 240 27.35 -32.61 -24.51
N ALA A 241 26.52 -33.65 -24.48
CA ALA A 241 26.79 -34.92 -25.17
C ALA A 241 26.88 -34.73 -26.69
N ARG A 242 26.01 -33.90 -27.28
CA ARG A 242 26.05 -33.55 -28.71
C ARG A 242 27.36 -32.84 -29.06
N ARG A 243 27.78 -31.88 -28.24
CA ARG A 243 29.07 -31.18 -28.42
C ARG A 243 30.25 -32.15 -28.31
N GLN A 244 30.21 -33.07 -27.34
CA GLN A 244 31.24 -34.12 -27.22
C GLN A 244 31.30 -35.01 -28.45
N ARG A 245 30.16 -35.42 -29.03
CA ARG A 245 30.11 -36.18 -30.28
C ARG A 245 30.73 -35.40 -31.45
N LEU A 246 30.38 -34.12 -31.60
CA LEU A 246 30.97 -33.27 -32.64
C LEU A 246 32.48 -33.07 -32.47
N LEU A 247 32.94 -32.96 -31.22
CA LEU A 247 34.37 -32.88 -30.91
C LEU A 247 35.11 -34.17 -31.28
N ALA A 248 34.51 -35.34 -31.02
CA ALA A 248 35.08 -36.63 -31.42
C ALA A 248 35.18 -36.77 -32.94
N GLU A 249 34.11 -36.45 -33.67
CA GLU A 249 34.12 -36.46 -35.15
C GLU A 249 35.16 -35.47 -35.72
N ALA A 250 35.31 -34.29 -35.11
CA ALA A 250 36.35 -33.34 -35.51
C ALA A 250 37.76 -33.86 -35.23
N ALA A 251 37.97 -34.57 -34.10
CA ALA A 251 39.25 -35.20 -33.78
C ALA A 251 39.64 -36.27 -34.81
N GLU A 252 38.67 -37.10 -35.24
CA GLU A 252 38.88 -38.11 -36.29
C GLU A 252 39.31 -37.48 -37.62
N ARG A 253 38.68 -36.35 -38.00
CA ARG A 253 39.02 -35.63 -39.24
C ARG A 253 40.39 -34.95 -39.20
N LEU A 254 40.79 -34.43 -38.03
CA LEU A 254 42.06 -33.73 -37.84
C LEU A 254 43.23 -34.67 -37.52
N GLY A 255 42.95 -35.92 -37.11
CA GLY A 255 43.97 -36.91 -36.73
C GLY A 255 44.74 -36.57 -35.44
N ALA A 256 44.29 -35.57 -34.67
CA ALA A 256 44.93 -35.04 -33.48
C ALA A 256 43.89 -34.82 -32.36
N PRO A 257 44.30 -34.82 -31.07
CA PRO A 257 43.35 -34.63 -29.97
C PRO A 257 42.67 -33.25 -30.05
N ALA A 258 41.37 -33.23 -30.32
CA ALA A 258 40.60 -32.00 -30.49
C ALA A 258 40.30 -31.35 -29.14
N ARG A 259 40.83 -30.14 -28.90
CA ARG A 259 40.47 -29.32 -27.74
C ARG A 259 39.36 -28.33 -28.10
N PRO A 260 38.37 -28.07 -27.21
CA PRO A 260 37.26 -27.16 -27.50
C PRO A 260 37.67 -25.71 -27.81
N GLY A 261 38.83 -25.27 -27.33
CA GLY A 261 39.33 -23.90 -27.50
C GLY A 261 40.12 -23.66 -28.80
N ASP A 262 40.45 -24.71 -29.55
CA ASP A 262 41.33 -24.58 -30.72
C ASP A 262 40.54 -24.08 -31.95
N PRO A 263 41.02 -23.04 -32.67
CA PRO A 263 40.28 -22.45 -33.78
C PRO A 263 40.09 -23.42 -34.96
N ARG A 264 41.04 -24.35 -35.15
CA ARG A 264 40.97 -25.40 -36.19
C ARG A 264 39.84 -26.39 -35.93
N VAL A 265 39.66 -26.81 -34.68
CA VAL A 265 38.58 -27.71 -34.26
C VAL A 265 37.23 -27.02 -34.43
N GLN A 266 37.14 -25.73 -34.07
CA GLN A 266 35.91 -24.95 -34.25
C GLN A 266 35.52 -24.81 -35.72
N ALA A 267 36.48 -24.61 -36.63
CA ALA A 267 36.21 -24.57 -38.07
C ALA A 267 35.63 -25.90 -38.56
N VAL A 268 36.27 -27.03 -38.21
CA VAL A 268 35.79 -28.38 -38.61
C VAL A 268 34.41 -28.69 -38.03
N MET A 269 34.15 -28.32 -36.77
CA MET A 269 32.81 -28.48 -36.17
C MET A 269 31.73 -27.68 -36.92
N GLN A 270 32.02 -26.44 -37.32
CA GLN A 270 31.08 -25.61 -38.08
C GLN A 270 30.79 -26.20 -39.47
N ASP A 271 31.80 -26.79 -40.12
CA ASP A 271 31.62 -27.44 -41.42
C ASP A 271 30.77 -28.71 -41.31
N LEU A 272 31.00 -29.55 -40.29
CA LEU A 272 30.16 -30.72 -40.01
C LEU A 272 28.70 -30.33 -39.70
N GLU A 273 28.48 -29.26 -38.93
CA GLU A 273 27.13 -28.74 -38.69
C GLU A 273 26.45 -28.21 -39.97
N ARG A 274 27.22 -27.55 -40.86
CA ARG A 274 26.72 -27.07 -42.15
C ARG A 274 26.35 -28.25 -43.06
N GLU A 275 27.16 -29.29 -43.10
CA GLU A 275 26.87 -30.52 -43.85
C GLU A 275 25.61 -31.22 -43.34
N ARG A 276 25.48 -31.41 -42.02
CA ARG A 276 24.28 -32.00 -41.40
C ARG A 276 23.02 -31.18 -41.70
N ARG A 277 23.08 -29.86 -41.58
CA ARG A 277 21.95 -28.98 -41.92
C ARG A 277 21.56 -29.08 -43.40
N ARG A 278 22.53 -29.24 -44.31
CA ARG A 278 22.27 -29.44 -45.75
C ARG A 278 21.60 -30.80 -46.00
N GLN A 279 22.06 -31.86 -45.35
CA GLN A 279 21.48 -33.19 -45.45
C GLN A 279 20.04 -33.23 -44.89
N GLU A 280 19.80 -32.66 -43.71
CA GLU A 280 18.46 -32.61 -43.11
C GLU A 280 17.48 -31.82 -43.99
N LYS A 281 17.91 -30.68 -44.56
CA LYS A 281 17.08 -29.93 -45.51
C LYS A 281 16.73 -30.73 -46.75
N ARG A 282 17.66 -31.54 -47.28
CA ARG A 282 17.41 -32.42 -48.43
C ARG A 282 16.41 -33.52 -48.06
N GLN A 283 16.58 -34.17 -46.90
CA GLN A 283 15.65 -35.19 -46.42
C GLN A 283 14.26 -34.65 -46.16
N ARG A 284 14.13 -33.46 -45.51
CA ARG A 284 12.82 -32.81 -45.32
C ARG A 284 12.14 -32.46 -46.64
N ARG A 285 12.91 -32.03 -47.66
CA ARG A 285 12.37 -31.78 -49.01
C ARG A 285 11.88 -33.07 -49.66
N GLN A 286 12.66 -34.13 -49.59
CA GLN A 286 12.27 -35.46 -50.09
C GLN A 286 11.01 -35.97 -49.40
N GLN A 287 10.93 -35.90 -48.07
CA GLN A 287 9.74 -36.28 -47.30
C GLN A 287 8.51 -35.43 -47.67
N HIS A 288 8.69 -34.13 -47.93
CA HIS A 288 7.60 -33.27 -48.37
C HIS A 288 7.14 -33.59 -49.80
N GLU A 289 8.07 -33.88 -50.71
CA GLU A 289 7.79 -34.34 -52.07
C GLU A 289 7.10 -35.72 -52.06
N GLU A 290 7.50 -36.63 -51.18
CA GLU A 290 6.86 -37.93 -50.99
C GLU A 290 5.47 -37.79 -50.36
N ALA A 291 5.29 -36.90 -49.37
CA ALA A 291 4.00 -36.61 -48.77
C ALA A 291 3.03 -35.96 -49.78
N THR A 292 3.52 -35.06 -50.63
CA THR A 292 2.70 -34.45 -51.69
C THR A 292 2.38 -35.46 -52.79
N ARG A 293 3.34 -36.29 -53.23
CA ARG A 293 3.10 -37.38 -54.20
C ARG A 293 2.12 -38.43 -53.67
N SER A 294 2.22 -38.83 -52.41
CA SER A 294 1.29 -39.77 -51.78
C SER A 294 -0.10 -39.15 -51.55
N ALA A 295 -0.19 -37.87 -51.20
CA ALA A 295 -1.47 -37.16 -51.12
C ALA A 295 -2.15 -37.04 -52.49
N LEU A 296 -1.39 -36.76 -53.56
CA LEU A 296 -1.91 -36.74 -54.93
C LEU A 296 -2.34 -38.13 -55.41
N ALA A 297 -1.54 -39.18 -55.15
CA ALA A 297 -1.91 -40.56 -55.47
C ALA A 297 -3.14 -41.03 -54.67
N ALA A 298 -3.28 -40.61 -53.40
CA ALA A 298 -4.47 -40.88 -52.60
C ALA A 298 -5.70 -40.11 -53.13
N ALA A 299 -5.54 -38.88 -53.60
CA ALA A 299 -6.60 -38.11 -54.25
C ALA A 299 -7.02 -38.72 -55.60
N GLU A 300 -6.08 -39.23 -56.40
CA GLU A 300 -6.36 -39.95 -57.64
C GLU A 300 -7.05 -41.30 -57.40
N ALA A 301 -6.63 -42.06 -56.37
CA ALA A 301 -7.30 -43.29 -55.95
C ALA A 301 -8.71 -43.02 -55.39
N ALA A 302 -8.91 -41.91 -54.66
CA ALA A 302 -10.22 -41.45 -54.21
C ALA A 302 -11.12 -40.99 -55.37
N ALA A 303 -10.55 -40.34 -56.40
CA ALA A 303 -11.26 -39.96 -57.62
C ALA A 303 -11.64 -41.17 -58.49
N ALA A 304 -10.79 -42.20 -58.55
CA ALA A 304 -11.06 -43.45 -59.27
C ALA A 304 -12.11 -44.34 -58.57
N SER A 305 -12.33 -44.14 -57.27
CA SER A 305 -13.36 -44.85 -56.49
C SER A 305 -14.66 -44.04 -56.30
N GLN A 306 -14.72 -42.80 -56.78
CA GLN A 306 -15.98 -42.05 -56.87
C GLN A 306 -16.80 -42.50 -58.10
N PRO A 307 -18.04 -42.98 -57.93
CA PRO A 307 -18.97 -43.13 -59.05
C PRO A 307 -19.29 -41.74 -59.65
N PRO A 308 -19.58 -41.64 -60.96
CA PRO A 308 -19.70 -40.35 -61.65
C PRO A 308 -20.74 -39.44 -60.98
N PRO A 309 -20.45 -38.13 -60.84
CA PRO A 309 -21.36 -37.21 -60.17
C PRO A 309 -22.64 -37.00 -60.99
N LEU A 310 -23.79 -37.33 -60.39
CA LEU A 310 -25.10 -36.86 -60.82
C LEU A 310 -25.13 -35.32 -60.73
N SER A 311 -25.38 -34.69 -61.88
CA SER A 311 -25.85 -33.32 -62.17
C SER A 311 -26.02 -32.28 -61.02
N PRO A 312 -25.61 -31.01 -61.22
CA PRO A 312 -25.69 -29.97 -60.18
C PRO A 312 -27.12 -29.45 -59.94
N PRO A 313 -27.56 -29.25 -58.69
CA PRO A 313 -28.74 -28.44 -58.41
C PRO A 313 -28.41 -26.96 -58.49
N ARG A 314 -29.15 -26.25 -59.36
CA ARG A 314 -29.28 -24.79 -59.35
C ARG A 314 -30.15 -24.36 -58.16
N THR A 315 -29.60 -23.55 -57.26
CA THR A 315 -30.33 -22.69 -56.29
C THR A 315 -29.30 -21.70 -55.73
N SER A 316 -29.20 -20.44 -56.18
CA SER A 316 -29.99 -19.26 -55.79
C SER A 316 -30.08 -19.04 -54.27
N GLU A 317 -29.22 -18.19 -53.71
CA GLU A 317 -29.60 -16.95 -52.97
C GLU A 317 -28.37 -16.30 -52.28
N PRO A 318 -28.16 -14.97 -52.44
CA PRO A 318 -27.21 -14.21 -51.63
C PRO A 318 -27.85 -13.73 -50.31
N PRO A 319 -27.10 -13.66 -49.19
CA PRO A 319 -27.63 -13.18 -47.91
C PRO A 319 -27.82 -11.65 -47.91
N PRO A 320 -28.87 -11.13 -47.23
CA PRO A 320 -29.10 -9.70 -47.13
C PRO A 320 -28.13 -9.02 -46.15
N VAL A 321 -27.76 -7.80 -46.52
CA VAL A 321 -26.94 -6.84 -45.79
C VAL A 321 -27.62 -6.45 -44.47
N PRO A 322 -26.94 -6.45 -43.30
CA PRO A 322 -27.51 -5.90 -42.08
C PRO A 322 -27.49 -4.37 -42.11
N THR A 323 -28.68 -3.79 -42.08
CA THR A 323 -28.97 -2.36 -41.86
C THR A 323 -28.40 -1.94 -40.51
N GLN A 324 -27.62 -0.85 -40.50
CA GLN A 324 -27.19 -0.16 -39.29
C GLN A 324 -28.34 0.71 -38.80
N ASP A 325 -28.87 0.42 -37.61
CA ASP A 325 -29.74 1.34 -36.88
C ASP A 325 -28.90 2.27 -36.00
N LEU A 326 -29.41 3.51 -35.95
CA LEU A 326 -28.88 4.76 -35.40
C LEU A 326 -28.57 4.76 -33.90
#